data_AF-A0A6A0QUV5-F1
#
_entry.id   AF-A0A6A0QUV5-F1
#
_cell.length_a   1.000
_cell.length_b   1.000
_cell.length_c   1.000
_cell.angle_alpha   90.00
_cell.angle_beta   90.00
_cell.angle_gamma   90.00
#
_symmetry.space_group_name_H-M   'P 1'
#
loop_
_entity.id
_entity.type
_entity.pdbx_description
1 polymer ?
#
loop_
_entity_poly.entity_id
_entity_poly.type
_entity_poly.pdbx_seq_one_letter_code
_entity_poly.pdbx_strand_id
1 'polypeptide(L)'
;MTATALLTRRYLAEYARRPINAALLVIVPVIFVALAAGALADFVEIIGDVGDAGQLATPTAGWAAAFLAGVAGFFHVLGSRDADRRLVDAGFGAGPVVSARLISGLILAFVAAGTAVVALAVRTGIDDPVRAVAGTFLFAVIYLAIGAAVGAVAKSEVNGSLIVIFIWMFDVFLGPGMAGTDIWITRAFPSHFATLVMMDVSSGHAGPIGDLGWALAWALGALAVATAVFYTATSHPHTRRVLRAPSPGWARLRAGLRFGFRDYRRNVVMWVLLIVLPVLFISLSFYITPDAPAPVELIENGVSAIRVISMIDVHGAIMVPITVGFLAGLAGLFVVQGSLDADARLSIAGFRAREILASRLGIIGMAVLFTTAVSLAVTAVDFTPQNWGWFALGNVMVAATYGMVGVVVGALFGQLGGLYVMFLLPFIDVGIAQNVMFSAAPPDWG
;
A
#
# COMPACT_ATOMS: atom_id res chain seq x y z
N MET A 1 -1.03 36.64 10.96
CA MET A 1 -1.10 35.22 10.54
C MET A 1 -1.31 34.37 11.78
N THR A 2 -2.28 33.45 11.79
CA THR A 2 -2.50 32.55 12.92
C THR A 2 -1.34 31.55 13.05
N ALA A 3 -1.10 31.01 14.26
CA ALA A 3 -0.09 29.99 14.49
C ALA A 3 -0.26 28.78 13.56
N THR A 4 -1.50 28.35 13.36
CA THR A 4 -1.87 27.29 12.41
C THR A 4 -1.38 27.58 11.00
N ALA A 5 -1.62 28.79 10.47
CA ALA A 5 -1.22 29.14 9.10
C ALA A 5 0.31 29.15 8.91
N LEU A 6 1.05 29.63 9.92
CA LEU A 6 2.51 29.61 9.90
C LEU A 6 3.07 28.19 9.94
N LEU A 7 2.52 27.34 10.81
CA LEU A 7 2.91 25.92 10.91
C LEU A 7 2.58 25.16 9.62
N THR A 8 1.37 25.34 9.06
CA THR A 8 0.99 24.74 7.77
C THR A 8 1.99 25.09 6.68
N ARG A 9 2.35 26.38 6.55
CA ARG A 9 3.35 26.83 5.56
C ARG A 9 4.72 26.17 5.79
N ARG A 10 5.15 26.03 7.04
CA ARG A 10 6.43 25.38 7.38
C ARG A 10 6.42 23.89 7.06
N TYR A 11 5.34 23.18 7.36
CA TYR A 11 5.21 21.75 7.05
C TYR A 11 5.19 21.49 5.54
N LEU A 12 4.50 22.33 4.76
CA LEU A 12 4.53 22.25 3.30
C LEU A 12 5.93 22.54 2.74
N ALA A 13 6.62 23.55 3.29
CA ALA A 13 7.99 23.86 2.90
C ALA A 13 8.97 22.73 3.27
N GLU A 14 8.76 22.04 4.38
CA GLU A 14 9.54 20.84 4.74
C GLU A 14 9.32 19.71 3.75
N TYR A 15 8.07 19.44 3.36
CA TYR A 15 7.75 18.42 2.37
C TYR A 15 8.38 18.75 1.01
N ALA A 16 8.26 20.01 0.55
CA ALA A 16 8.83 20.47 -0.71
C ALA A 16 10.36 20.40 -0.77
N ARG A 17 11.05 20.40 0.39
CA ARG A 17 12.51 20.20 0.46
C ARG A 17 12.94 18.76 0.22
N ARG A 18 12.00 17.81 0.13
CA ARG A 18 12.25 16.42 -0.25
C ARG A 18 11.79 16.22 -1.69
N PRO A 19 12.60 16.61 -2.70
CA PRO A 19 12.15 16.72 -4.09
C PRO A 19 11.65 15.39 -4.66
N ILE A 20 12.26 14.28 -4.26
CA ILE A 20 11.85 12.93 -4.66
C ILE A 20 10.42 12.62 -4.20
N ASN A 21 10.09 12.93 -2.94
CA ASN A 21 8.74 12.67 -2.42
C ASN A 21 7.70 13.56 -3.12
N ALA A 22 8.05 14.81 -3.37
CA ALA A 22 7.19 15.73 -4.12
C ALA A 22 6.98 15.28 -5.57
N ALA A 23 8.02 14.77 -6.23
CA ALA A 23 7.90 14.21 -7.58
C ALA A 23 7.04 12.95 -7.59
N LEU A 24 7.27 12.02 -6.65
CA LEU A 24 6.49 10.78 -6.55
C LEU A 24 5.02 11.03 -6.21
N LEU A 25 4.70 12.08 -5.46
CA LEU A 25 3.32 12.51 -5.17
C LEU A 25 2.53 12.82 -6.46
N VAL A 26 3.21 13.23 -7.53
CA VAL A 26 2.60 13.56 -8.83
C VAL A 26 2.75 12.41 -9.82
N ILE A 27 3.93 11.79 -9.90
CA ILE A 27 4.24 10.75 -10.89
C ILE A 27 3.45 9.47 -10.62
N VAL A 28 3.32 9.05 -9.36
CA VAL A 28 2.69 7.76 -9.03
C VAL A 28 1.20 7.74 -9.39
N PRO A 29 0.37 8.76 -9.07
CA PRO A 29 -1.00 8.81 -9.54
C PRO A 29 -1.11 8.79 -11.05
N VAL A 30 -0.24 9.53 -11.75
CA VAL A 30 -0.24 9.56 -13.23
C VAL A 30 0.04 8.18 -13.80
N ILE A 31 1.09 7.50 -13.36
CA ILE A 31 1.44 6.17 -13.86
C ILE A 31 0.36 5.16 -13.49
N PHE A 32 -0.12 5.17 -12.24
CA PHE A 32 -1.16 4.25 -11.81
C PHE A 32 -2.43 4.41 -12.64
N VAL A 33 -2.94 5.64 -12.79
CA VAL A 33 -4.16 5.89 -13.58
C VAL A 33 -3.92 5.62 -15.06
N ALA A 34 -2.74 5.93 -15.61
CA ALA A 34 -2.40 5.70 -17.02
C ALA A 34 -2.23 4.23 -17.41
N LEU A 35 -1.80 3.37 -16.48
CA LEU A 35 -1.56 1.95 -16.75
C LEU A 35 -2.69 1.07 -16.20
N ALA A 36 -3.11 1.26 -14.95
CA ALA A 36 -3.99 0.33 -14.24
C ALA A 36 -5.44 0.31 -14.75
N ALA A 37 -6.03 1.46 -15.11
CA ALA A 37 -7.46 1.54 -15.44
C ALA A 37 -7.91 0.58 -16.55
N GLY A 38 -7.16 0.47 -17.65
CA GLY A 38 -7.47 -0.47 -18.75
C GLY A 38 -7.35 -1.92 -18.31
N ALA A 39 -6.22 -2.30 -17.70
CA ALA A 39 -6.03 -3.66 -17.19
C ALA A 39 -7.09 -4.07 -16.15
N LEU A 40 -7.54 -3.14 -15.31
CA LEU A 40 -8.61 -3.37 -14.34
C LEU A 40 -10.00 -3.45 -14.99
N ALA A 41 -10.24 -2.71 -16.07
CA ALA A 41 -11.47 -2.86 -16.85
C ALA A 41 -11.52 -4.24 -17.53
N ASP A 42 -10.43 -4.64 -18.19
CA ASP A 42 -10.28 -5.98 -18.81
C ASP A 42 -10.48 -7.09 -17.77
N PHE A 43 -9.90 -6.93 -16.58
CA PHE A 43 -10.07 -7.86 -15.46
C PHE A 43 -11.52 -8.08 -15.08
N VAL A 44 -12.29 -6.99 -14.96
CA VAL A 44 -13.68 -7.09 -14.53
C VAL A 44 -14.60 -7.59 -15.64
N GLU A 45 -14.31 -7.27 -16.90
CA GLU A 45 -14.99 -7.89 -18.04
C GLU A 45 -14.85 -9.42 -18.01
N ILE A 46 -13.66 -9.92 -17.66
CA ILE A 46 -13.40 -11.36 -17.52
C ILE A 46 -14.14 -11.96 -16.32
N ILE A 47 -14.24 -11.23 -15.20
CA ILE A 47 -14.94 -11.70 -13.99
C ILE A 47 -16.47 -11.62 -14.12
N GLY A 48 -17.00 -10.81 -15.05
CA GLY A 48 -18.40 -10.84 -15.46
C GLY A 48 -19.42 -10.31 -14.44
N ASP A 49 -18.98 -9.67 -13.35
CA ASP A 49 -19.84 -9.27 -12.22
C ASP A 49 -20.14 -7.75 -12.17
N VAL A 50 -19.63 -6.95 -13.10
CA VAL A 50 -19.93 -5.51 -13.20
C VAL A 50 -20.49 -5.21 -14.59
N GLY A 51 -21.68 -4.59 -14.64
CA GLY A 51 -22.46 -4.43 -15.87
C GLY A 51 -21.79 -3.62 -16.99
N ASP A 52 -20.89 -2.69 -16.65
CA ASP A 52 -20.13 -1.88 -17.62
C ASP A 52 -18.69 -1.67 -17.13
N ALA A 53 -17.74 -2.39 -17.73
CA ALA A 53 -16.31 -2.31 -17.42
C ALA A 53 -15.73 -0.89 -17.63
N GLY A 54 -16.36 -0.07 -18.49
CA GLY A 54 -15.98 1.33 -18.72
C GLY A 54 -16.13 2.21 -17.47
N GLN A 55 -17.02 1.84 -16.55
CA GLN A 55 -17.26 2.61 -15.31
C GLN A 55 -16.10 2.51 -14.31
N LEU A 56 -15.17 1.57 -14.48
CA LEU A 56 -14.02 1.39 -13.58
C LEU A 56 -12.88 2.36 -13.82
N ALA A 57 -12.85 3.02 -14.98
CA ALA A 57 -11.85 4.04 -15.25
C ALA A 57 -11.90 5.14 -14.17
N THR A 58 -13.09 5.59 -13.80
CA THR A 58 -13.28 6.70 -12.86
C THR A 58 -12.78 6.37 -11.44
N PRO A 59 -13.20 5.26 -10.78
CA PRO A 59 -12.69 4.84 -9.48
C PRO A 59 -11.16 4.71 -9.38
N THR A 60 -10.44 4.38 -10.46
CA THR A 60 -8.97 4.22 -10.40
C THR A 60 -8.24 5.50 -9.96
N ALA A 61 -8.78 6.67 -10.30
CA ALA A 61 -8.26 7.95 -9.83
C ALA A 61 -8.45 8.10 -8.30
N GLY A 62 -9.62 7.70 -7.80
CA GLY A 62 -9.92 7.63 -6.37
C GLY A 62 -9.00 6.67 -5.62
N TRP A 63 -8.75 5.48 -6.17
CA TRP A 63 -7.87 4.47 -5.57
C TRP A 63 -6.43 4.96 -5.48
N ALA A 64 -5.90 5.57 -6.54
CA ALA A 64 -4.58 6.20 -6.53
C ALA A 64 -4.51 7.31 -5.47
N ALA A 65 -5.48 8.22 -5.46
CA ALA A 65 -5.53 9.33 -4.52
C ALA A 65 -5.57 8.83 -3.06
N ALA A 66 -6.38 7.80 -2.79
CA ALA A 66 -6.48 7.17 -1.48
C ALA A 66 -5.17 6.54 -1.02
N PHE A 67 -4.51 5.75 -1.87
CA PHE A 67 -3.23 5.13 -1.52
C PHE A 67 -2.19 6.19 -1.14
N LEU A 68 -2.00 7.20 -2.00
CA LEU A 68 -1.03 8.25 -1.77
C LEU A 68 -1.37 9.09 -0.54
N ALA A 69 -2.64 9.49 -0.38
CA ALA A 69 -3.10 10.30 0.75
C ALA A 69 -2.97 9.54 2.08
N GLY A 70 -3.29 8.25 2.10
CA GLY A 70 -3.16 7.43 3.31
C GLY A 70 -1.72 7.25 3.74
N VAL A 71 -0.85 6.87 2.83
CA VAL A 71 0.58 6.71 3.12
C VAL A 71 1.22 8.06 3.47
N ALA A 72 0.89 9.13 2.74
CA ALA A 72 1.37 10.47 3.05
C ALA A 72 0.89 10.91 4.45
N GLY A 73 -0.41 10.77 4.74
CA GLY A 73 -0.99 11.12 6.04
C GLY A 73 -0.33 10.38 7.20
N PHE A 74 -0.06 9.08 7.01
CA PHE A 74 0.65 8.26 7.98
C PHE A 74 2.04 8.79 8.30
N PHE A 75 2.90 8.96 7.28
CA PHE A 75 4.26 9.44 7.50
C PHE A 75 4.33 10.90 7.90
N HIS A 76 3.36 11.72 7.48
CA HIS A 76 3.24 13.12 7.87
C HIS A 76 2.92 13.27 9.36
N VAL A 77 2.15 12.35 9.96
CA VAL A 77 1.90 12.36 11.40
C VAL A 77 3.02 11.66 12.17
N LEU A 78 3.38 10.43 11.79
CA LEU A 78 4.34 9.62 12.53
C LEU A 78 5.74 10.25 12.53
N GLY A 79 6.20 10.72 11.36
CA GLY A 79 7.58 11.19 11.15
C GLY A 79 7.94 12.48 11.89
N SER A 80 6.96 13.27 12.31
CA SER A 80 7.21 14.52 13.04
C SER A 80 6.45 14.62 14.37
N ARG A 81 5.99 13.48 14.90
CA ARG A 81 5.33 13.37 16.21
C ARG A 81 6.14 13.98 17.36
N ASP A 82 7.45 13.74 17.37
CA ASP A 82 8.33 14.29 18.42
C ASP A 82 8.54 15.79 18.25
N ALA A 83 8.59 16.30 17.01
CA ALA A 83 8.69 17.72 16.73
C ALA A 83 7.40 18.45 17.12
N ASP A 84 6.24 17.86 16.80
CA ASP A 84 4.92 18.40 17.14
C ASP A 84 4.73 18.51 18.65
N ARG A 85 5.14 17.48 19.39
CA ARG A 85 5.12 17.51 20.87
C ARG A 85 6.01 18.60 21.43
N ARG A 86 7.23 18.77 20.89
CA ARG A 86 8.11 19.88 21.30
C ARG A 86 7.49 21.25 21.05
N LEU A 87 6.71 21.42 19.97
CA LEU A 87 5.97 22.66 19.73
C LEU A 87 4.86 22.86 20.76
N VAL A 88 4.14 21.80 21.14
CA VAL A 88 3.13 21.86 22.20
C VAL A 88 3.77 22.19 23.55
N ASP A 89 4.87 21.53 23.90
CA ASP A 89 5.65 21.79 25.13
C ASP A 89 6.22 23.22 25.16
N ALA A 90 6.52 23.79 23.98
CA ALA A 90 6.94 25.19 23.82
C ALA A 90 5.77 26.21 23.86
N GLY A 91 4.53 25.75 24.08
CA GLY A 91 3.37 26.60 24.30
C GLY A 91 2.48 26.87 23.08
N PHE A 92 2.71 26.21 21.93
CA PHE A 92 1.86 26.39 20.73
C PHE A 92 0.46 25.75 20.84
N GLY A 93 0.25 24.89 21.83
CA GLY A 93 -1.01 24.15 22.06
C GLY A 93 -1.23 23.02 21.04
N ALA A 94 -1.88 21.93 21.47
CA ALA A 94 -2.10 20.76 20.61
C ALA A 94 -3.04 21.05 19.43
N GLY A 95 -4.06 21.90 19.64
CA GLY A 95 -5.04 22.25 18.60
C GLY A 95 -4.39 22.84 17.35
N PRO A 96 -3.68 23.99 17.45
CA PRO A 96 -3.02 24.61 16.30
C PRO A 96 -2.03 23.70 15.57
N VAL A 97 -1.27 22.87 16.31
CA VAL A 97 -0.31 21.91 15.74
C VAL A 97 -1.02 20.82 14.93
N VAL A 98 -2.05 20.19 15.52
CA VAL A 98 -2.84 19.13 14.87
C VAL A 98 -3.58 19.69 13.66
N SER A 99 -4.25 20.84 13.80
CA SER A 99 -4.95 21.47 12.68
C SER A 99 -3.99 21.83 11.54
N ALA A 100 -2.81 22.39 11.85
CA ALA A 100 -1.83 22.72 10.82
C ALA A 100 -1.34 21.48 10.07
N ARG A 101 -1.18 20.36 10.78
CA ARG A 101 -0.74 19.10 10.20
C ARG A 101 -1.80 18.46 9.32
N LEU A 102 -3.05 18.44 9.76
CA LEU A 102 -4.17 17.95 8.96
C LEU A 102 -4.41 18.83 7.73
N ILE A 103 -4.34 20.17 7.86
CA ILE A 103 -4.47 21.08 6.73
C ILE A 103 -3.34 20.89 5.71
N SER A 104 -2.09 20.78 6.16
CA SER A 104 -0.97 20.51 5.24
C SER A 104 -1.09 19.13 4.60
N GLY A 105 -1.52 18.11 5.34
CA GLY A 105 -1.84 16.78 4.79
C GLY A 105 -2.95 16.83 3.74
N LEU A 106 -4.03 17.58 3.99
CA LEU A 106 -5.13 17.78 3.04
C LEU A 106 -4.66 18.44 1.75
N ILE A 107 -3.79 19.46 1.85
CA ILE A 107 -3.21 20.11 0.67
C ILE A 107 -2.40 19.09 -0.16
N LEU A 108 -1.56 18.28 0.48
CA LEU A 108 -0.78 17.25 -0.22
C LEU A 108 -1.67 16.16 -0.83
N ALA A 109 -2.71 15.72 -0.10
CA ALA A 109 -3.69 14.76 -0.58
C ALA A 109 -4.48 15.30 -1.79
N PHE A 110 -4.83 16.59 -1.78
CA PHE A 110 -5.53 17.25 -2.88
C PHE A 110 -4.63 17.45 -4.11
N VAL A 111 -3.32 17.64 -3.92
CA VAL A 111 -2.37 17.61 -5.04
C VAL A 111 -2.37 16.22 -5.68
N ALA A 112 -2.23 15.15 -4.89
CA ALA A 112 -2.27 13.78 -5.41
C ALA A 112 -3.62 13.46 -6.11
N ALA A 113 -4.74 13.84 -5.49
CA ALA A 113 -6.07 13.68 -6.06
C ALA A 113 -6.23 14.46 -7.38
N GLY A 114 -5.81 15.72 -7.41
CA GLY A 114 -5.84 16.54 -8.62
C GLY A 114 -4.99 15.93 -9.74
N THR A 115 -3.81 15.39 -9.43
CA THR A 115 -2.98 14.70 -10.43
C THR A 115 -3.62 13.41 -10.95
N ALA A 116 -4.32 12.66 -10.09
CA ALA A 116 -5.07 11.47 -10.50
C ALA A 116 -6.24 11.84 -11.43
N VAL A 117 -7.00 12.90 -11.11
CA VAL A 117 -8.08 13.40 -11.96
C VAL A 117 -7.56 13.89 -13.31
N VAL A 118 -6.45 14.65 -13.32
CA VAL A 118 -5.83 15.10 -14.58
C VAL A 118 -5.37 13.92 -15.42
N ALA A 119 -4.74 12.91 -14.80
CA ALA A 119 -4.34 11.70 -15.49
C ALA A 119 -5.54 10.94 -16.09
N LEU A 120 -6.65 10.85 -15.35
CA LEU A 120 -7.90 10.25 -15.84
C LEU A 120 -8.45 11.03 -17.04
N ALA A 121 -8.55 12.36 -16.92
CA ALA A 121 -9.03 13.22 -17.99
C ALA A 121 -8.21 13.10 -19.27
N VAL A 122 -6.88 12.97 -19.15
CA VAL A 122 -5.98 12.78 -20.29
C VAL A 122 -6.11 11.37 -20.89
N ARG A 123 -6.30 10.33 -20.06
CA ARG A 123 -6.36 8.94 -20.51
C ARG A 123 -7.67 8.62 -21.23
N THR A 124 -8.81 8.94 -20.63
CA THR A 124 -10.13 8.48 -21.07
C THR A 124 -11.13 9.60 -21.31
N GLY A 125 -10.82 10.82 -20.90
CA GLY A 125 -11.83 11.86 -20.70
C GLY A 125 -12.61 11.63 -19.39
N ILE A 126 -13.54 12.55 -19.08
CA ILE A 126 -14.43 12.43 -17.93
C ILE A 126 -15.84 12.86 -18.35
N ASP A 127 -16.78 11.91 -18.33
CA ASP A 127 -18.17 12.16 -18.71
C ASP A 127 -18.91 13.02 -17.67
N ASP A 128 -18.74 12.70 -16.38
CA ASP A 128 -19.23 13.49 -15.25
C ASP A 128 -18.06 14.05 -14.42
N PRO A 129 -17.55 15.24 -14.76
CA PRO A 129 -16.40 15.82 -14.08
C PRO A 129 -16.68 16.13 -12.61
N VAL A 130 -17.94 16.43 -12.25
CA VAL A 130 -18.29 16.77 -10.88
C VAL A 130 -18.19 15.54 -10.00
N ARG A 131 -18.76 14.40 -10.43
CA ARG A 131 -18.69 13.15 -9.67
C ARG A 131 -17.27 12.60 -9.58
N ALA A 132 -16.52 12.58 -10.68
CA ALA A 132 -15.16 12.08 -10.69
C ALA A 132 -14.25 12.90 -9.76
N VAL A 133 -14.33 14.24 -9.81
CA VAL A 133 -13.58 15.13 -8.92
C VAL A 133 -14.03 14.95 -7.48
N ALA A 134 -15.33 15.07 -7.19
CA ALA A 134 -15.82 14.97 -5.82
C ALA A 134 -15.48 13.61 -5.17
N GLY A 135 -15.69 12.52 -5.89
CA GLY A 135 -15.35 11.17 -5.46
C GLY A 135 -13.86 11.00 -5.18
N THR A 136 -12.99 11.39 -6.12
CA THR A 136 -11.53 11.28 -5.95
C THR A 136 -11.04 12.06 -4.73
N PHE A 137 -11.59 13.25 -4.48
CA PHE A 137 -11.25 14.05 -3.31
C PHE A 137 -11.81 13.43 -2.01
N LEU A 138 -13.00 12.81 -2.03
CA LEU A 138 -13.53 12.06 -0.88
C LEU A 138 -12.61 10.90 -0.50
N PHE A 139 -12.16 10.11 -1.48
CA PHE A 139 -11.15 9.06 -1.27
C PHE A 139 -9.89 9.60 -0.60
N ALA A 140 -9.36 10.71 -1.12
CA ALA A 140 -8.16 11.35 -0.57
C ALA A 140 -8.36 11.80 0.89
N VAL A 141 -9.51 12.38 1.23
CA VAL A 141 -9.83 12.81 2.61
C VAL A 141 -9.95 11.61 3.55
N ILE A 142 -10.72 10.60 3.14
CA ILE A 142 -10.97 9.38 3.93
C ILE A 142 -9.63 8.72 4.27
N TYR A 143 -8.78 8.51 3.26
CA TYR A 143 -7.52 7.83 3.46
C TYR A 143 -6.46 8.68 4.16
N LEU A 144 -6.40 9.99 3.89
CA LEU A 144 -5.57 10.88 4.69
C LEU A 144 -5.91 10.76 6.17
N ALA A 145 -7.20 10.73 6.51
CA ALA A 145 -7.66 10.61 7.87
C ALA A 145 -7.30 9.24 8.49
N ILE A 146 -7.50 8.14 7.76
CA ILE A 146 -7.06 6.79 8.18
C ILE A 146 -5.55 6.78 8.43
N GLY A 147 -4.76 7.29 7.47
CA GLY A 147 -3.32 7.40 7.57
C GLY A 147 -2.89 8.19 8.79
N ALA A 148 -3.46 9.37 9.00
CA ALA A 148 -3.18 10.24 10.14
C ALA A 148 -3.54 9.57 11.48
N ALA A 149 -4.69 8.90 11.56
CA ALA A 149 -5.12 8.17 12.76
C ALA A 149 -4.15 7.02 13.07
N VAL A 150 -3.79 6.21 12.07
CA VAL A 150 -2.80 5.14 12.22
C VAL A 150 -1.44 5.73 12.61
N GLY A 151 -1.00 6.83 11.99
CA GLY A 151 0.27 7.49 12.31
C GLY A 151 0.34 8.03 13.74
N ALA A 152 -0.80 8.44 14.30
CA ALA A 152 -0.90 8.90 15.68
C ALA A 152 -0.77 7.75 16.72
N VAL A 153 -1.21 6.53 16.37
CA VAL A 153 -1.21 5.38 17.30
C VAL A 153 -0.09 4.39 17.06
N ALA A 154 0.39 4.27 15.83
CA ALA A 154 1.41 3.32 15.45
C ALA A 154 2.73 3.59 16.18
N LYS A 155 3.40 2.51 16.56
CA LYS A 155 4.70 2.54 17.26
C LYS A 155 5.88 2.25 16.35
N SER A 156 5.60 1.76 15.14
CA SER A 156 6.59 1.33 14.15
C SER A 156 6.12 1.79 12.77
N GLU A 157 7.04 2.37 12.01
CA GLU A 157 6.81 2.83 10.63
C GLU A 157 6.38 1.66 9.74
N VAL A 158 7.01 0.50 9.92
CA VAL A 158 6.69 -0.74 9.18
C VAL A 158 5.25 -1.18 9.48
N ASN A 159 4.91 -1.37 10.75
CA ASN A 159 3.58 -1.89 11.10
C ASN A 159 2.47 -0.92 10.72
N GLY A 160 2.68 0.38 10.92
CA GLY A 160 1.68 1.39 10.62
C GLY A 160 1.45 1.56 9.11
N SER A 161 2.52 1.61 8.30
CA SER A 161 2.38 1.67 6.85
C SER A 161 1.71 0.42 6.29
N LEU A 162 2.07 -0.77 6.78
CA LEU A 162 1.42 -2.03 6.42
C LEU A 162 -0.08 -2.04 6.75
N ILE A 163 -0.49 -1.52 7.92
CA ILE A 163 -1.91 -1.39 8.27
C ILE A 163 -2.64 -0.49 7.28
N VAL A 164 -2.07 0.66 6.91
CA VAL A 164 -2.70 1.59 5.96
C VAL A 164 -2.85 0.96 4.58
N ILE A 165 -1.79 0.32 4.08
CA ILE A 165 -1.82 -0.41 2.79
C ILE A 165 -2.89 -1.50 2.84
N PHE A 166 -3.00 -2.22 3.95
CA PHE A 166 -3.93 -3.34 4.07
C PHE A 166 -5.39 -2.89 4.11
N ILE A 167 -5.69 -1.82 4.86
CA ILE A 167 -7.01 -1.20 4.84
C ILE A 167 -7.34 -0.77 3.41
N TRP A 168 -6.41 -0.09 2.74
CA TRP A 168 -6.56 0.34 1.35
C TRP A 168 -6.82 -0.83 0.40
N MET A 169 -6.02 -1.88 0.52
CA MET A 169 -6.05 -3.02 -0.37
C MET A 169 -7.37 -3.81 -0.23
N PHE A 170 -7.89 -4.01 0.99
CA PHE A 170 -9.21 -4.60 1.12
C PHE A 170 -10.34 -3.70 0.64
N ASP A 171 -10.29 -2.42 1.01
CA ASP A 171 -11.33 -1.48 0.62
C ASP A 171 -11.50 -1.42 -0.91
N VAL A 172 -10.38 -1.45 -1.64
CA VAL A 172 -10.38 -1.44 -3.11
C VAL A 172 -10.77 -2.80 -3.71
N PHE A 173 -10.06 -3.88 -3.35
CA PHE A 173 -10.22 -5.18 -4.03
C PHE A 173 -11.48 -5.96 -3.63
N LEU A 174 -11.99 -5.74 -2.43
CA LEU A 174 -13.29 -6.28 -2.00
C LEU A 174 -14.40 -5.21 -2.08
N GLY A 175 -14.07 -4.00 -2.55
CA GLY A 175 -15.02 -2.92 -2.74
C GLY A 175 -15.95 -3.17 -3.93
N PRO A 176 -16.99 -2.33 -4.07
CA PRO A 176 -18.04 -2.54 -5.06
C PRO A 176 -17.57 -2.42 -6.52
N GLY A 177 -16.41 -1.81 -6.77
CA GLY A 177 -15.82 -1.78 -8.10
C GLY A 177 -15.16 -3.10 -8.53
N MET A 178 -14.87 -4.01 -7.60
CA MET A 178 -14.13 -5.24 -7.89
C MET A 178 -14.91 -6.50 -7.53
N ALA A 179 -15.63 -6.49 -6.40
CA ALA A 179 -16.31 -7.66 -5.84
C ALA A 179 -17.85 -7.55 -5.86
N GLY A 180 -18.39 -6.56 -6.58
CA GLY A 180 -19.83 -6.33 -6.68
C GLY A 180 -20.45 -5.58 -5.49
N THR A 181 -21.70 -5.15 -5.66
CA THR A 181 -22.39 -4.24 -4.72
C THR A 181 -23.13 -4.93 -3.58
N ASP A 182 -23.40 -6.24 -3.70
CA ASP A 182 -24.36 -6.94 -2.84
C ASP A 182 -23.75 -7.51 -1.56
N ILE A 183 -22.42 -7.45 -1.42
CA ILE A 183 -21.73 -7.97 -0.25
C ILE A 183 -21.99 -7.06 0.97
N TRP A 184 -22.79 -7.52 1.93
CA TRP A 184 -23.19 -6.70 3.08
C TRP A 184 -22.02 -6.16 3.92
N ILE A 185 -20.89 -6.89 4.04
CA ILE A 185 -19.76 -6.47 4.89
C ILE A 185 -18.99 -5.30 4.27
N THR A 186 -19.02 -5.16 2.94
CA THR A 186 -18.29 -4.12 2.22
C THR A 186 -18.94 -2.76 2.43
N ARG A 187 -20.20 -2.70 2.88
CA ARG A 187 -20.89 -1.46 3.27
C ARG A 187 -20.18 -0.71 4.40
N ALA A 188 -19.43 -1.42 5.24
CA ALA A 188 -18.62 -0.84 6.31
C ALA A 188 -17.25 -0.34 5.82
N PHE A 189 -16.92 -0.54 4.55
CA PHE A 189 -15.62 -0.16 4.03
C PHE A 189 -15.56 1.34 3.76
N PRO A 190 -14.40 1.98 4.02
CA PRO A 190 -14.29 3.43 3.97
C PRO A 190 -14.69 4.02 2.61
N SER A 191 -14.34 3.35 1.51
CA SER A 191 -14.59 3.86 0.17
C SER A 191 -15.85 3.34 -0.51
N HIS A 192 -16.58 2.39 0.09
CA HIS A 192 -17.71 1.71 -0.56
C HIS A 192 -18.69 2.68 -1.23
N PHE A 193 -19.23 3.63 -0.45
CA PHE A 193 -20.17 4.62 -0.97
C PHE A 193 -19.51 5.64 -1.92
N ALA A 194 -18.24 5.98 -1.71
CA ALA A 194 -17.51 6.88 -2.61
C ALA A 194 -17.30 6.24 -3.99
N THR A 195 -16.99 4.94 -4.03
CA THR A 195 -16.90 4.14 -5.26
C THR A 195 -18.24 4.11 -5.99
N LEU A 196 -19.35 3.85 -5.28
CA LEU A 196 -20.69 3.82 -5.88
C LEU A 196 -21.09 5.17 -6.49
N VAL A 197 -20.80 6.28 -5.79
CA VAL A 197 -21.02 7.64 -6.30
C VAL A 197 -20.18 7.90 -7.57
N MET A 198 -18.95 7.39 -7.62
CA MET A 198 -18.06 7.55 -8.77
C MET A 198 -18.49 6.73 -9.99
N MET A 199 -19.05 5.55 -9.76
CA MET A 199 -19.55 4.67 -10.83
C MET A 199 -20.96 5.01 -11.29
N ASP A 200 -21.65 5.95 -10.61
CA ASP A 200 -23.08 6.24 -10.80
C ASP A 200 -23.98 5.00 -10.61
N VAL A 201 -23.63 4.16 -9.65
CA VAL A 201 -24.39 2.94 -9.33
C VAL A 201 -25.12 3.15 -8.01
N SER A 202 -26.44 3.00 -8.01
CA SER A 202 -27.23 3.09 -6.79
C SER A 202 -26.98 1.88 -5.90
N SER A 203 -26.67 2.09 -4.61
CA SER A 203 -26.49 0.97 -3.68
C SER A 203 -27.75 0.14 -3.42
N GLY A 204 -28.94 0.74 -3.57
CA GLY A 204 -30.20 0.15 -3.12
C GLY A 204 -30.34 0.04 -1.59
N HIS A 205 -29.32 0.42 -0.81
CA HIS A 205 -29.30 0.28 0.65
C HIS A 205 -28.81 1.53 1.41
N ALA A 206 -28.59 2.65 0.73
CA ALA A 206 -28.20 3.91 1.37
C ALA A 206 -29.33 4.63 2.13
N GLY A 207 -30.59 4.27 1.88
CA GLY A 207 -31.74 4.91 2.51
C GLY A 207 -31.84 6.42 2.19
N PRO A 208 -32.45 7.24 3.07
CA PRO A 208 -32.73 8.65 2.79
C PRO A 208 -31.50 9.55 2.67
N ILE A 209 -30.38 9.13 3.25
CA ILE A 209 -29.12 9.89 3.24
C ILE A 209 -28.43 9.79 1.86
N GLY A 210 -28.73 8.73 1.11
CA GLY A 210 -28.11 8.45 -0.19
C GLY A 210 -26.63 8.10 -0.11
N ASP A 211 -26.08 7.60 -1.21
CA ASP A 211 -24.69 7.14 -1.27
C ASP A 211 -23.70 8.29 -1.01
N LEU A 212 -23.96 9.47 -1.58
CA LEU A 212 -23.13 10.66 -1.35
C LEU A 212 -23.15 11.10 0.12
N GLY A 213 -24.31 11.04 0.79
CA GLY A 213 -24.40 11.42 2.19
C GLY A 213 -23.60 10.47 3.09
N TRP A 214 -23.61 9.16 2.80
CA TRP A 214 -22.76 8.19 3.51
C TRP A 214 -21.28 8.36 3.19
N ALA A 215 -20.92 8.67 1.95
CA ALA A 215 -19.52 8.98 1.59
C ALA A 215 -19.00 10.22 2.33
N LEU A 216 -19.83 11.27 2.45
CA LEU A 216 -19.52 12.45 3.26
C LEU A 216 -19.44 12.14 4.75
N ALA A 217 -20.35 11.30 5.27
CA ALA A 217 -20.32 10.86 6.66
C ALA A 217 -19.03 10.10 6.97
N TRP A 218 -18.56 9.24 6.06
CA TRP A 218 -17.26 8.58 6.17
C TRP A 218 -16.10 9.57 6.17
N ALA A 219 -16.06 10.51 5.21
CA ALA A 219 -14.99 11.49 5.13
C ALA A 219 -14.89 12.37 6.39
N LEU A 220 -16.03 12.92 6.84
CA LEU A 220 -16.10 13.77 8.03
C LEU A 220 -15.87 12.98 9.31
N GLY A 221 -16.44 11.78 9.40
CA GLY A 221 -16.27 10.88 10.55
C GLY A 221 -14.81 10.44 10.70
N ALA A 222 -14.16 10.01 9.61
CA ALA A 222 -12.75 9.64 9.61
C ALA A 222 -11.89 10.84 10.02
N LEU A 223 -12.13 12.04 9.49
CA LEU A 223 -11.38 13.23 9.86
C LEU A 223 -11.57 13.62 11.33
N ALA A 224 -12.79 13.50 11.85
CA ALA A 224 -13.09 13.75 13.27
C ALA A 224 -12.36 12.74 14.17
N VAL A 225 -12.39 11.45 13.83
CA VAL A 225 -11.66 10.39 14.55
C VAL A 225 -10.15 10.65 14.49
N ALA A 226 -9.61 10.92 13.31
CA ALA A 226 -8.19 11.23 13.14
C ALA A 226 -7.76 12.45 13.96
N THR A 227 -8.59 13.50 13.97
CA THR A 227 -8.36 14.70 14.79
C THR A 227 -8.36 14.36 16.27
N ALA A 228 -9.36 13.61 16.76
CA ALA A 228 -9.46 13.23 18.17
C ALA A 228 -8.30 12.34 18.61
N VAL A 229 -7.97 11.32 17.82
CA VAL A 229 -6.86 10.40 18.08
C VAL A 229 -5.51 11.14 18.05
N PHE A 230 -5.31 12.02 17.07
CA PHE A 230 -4.05 12.77 16.98
C PHE A 230 -3.94 13.83 18.08
N TYR A 231 -5.03 14.52 18.40
CA TYR A 231 -5.08 15.48 19.51
C TYR A 231 -4.75 14.82 20.84
N THR A 232 -5.38 13.68 21.15
CA THR A 232 -5.08 12.93 22.38
C THR A 232 -3.63 12.43 22.39
N ALA A 233 -3.15 11.85 21.29
CA ALA A 233 -1.77 11.36 21.17
C ALA A 233 -0.70 12.44 21.32
N THR A 234 -1.03 13.69 21.01
CA THR A 234 -0.13 14.86 21.09
C THR A 234 -0.24 15.58 22.42
N SER A 235 -1.41 15.55 23.07
CA SER A 235 -1.67 16.28 24.32
C SER A 235 -1.13 15.58 25.57
N HIS A 236 -0.91 14.26 25.54
CA HIS A 236 -0.41 13.53 26.71
C HIS A 236 1.11 13.72 26.92
N PRO A 237 1.55 14.20 28.11
CA PRO A 237 2.97 14.32 28.43
C PRO A 237 3.65 12.95 28.43
N HIS A 238 4.75 12.81 27.68
CA HIS A 238 5.61 11.65 27.85
C HIS A 238 6.42 11.80 29.13
N THR A 239 6.22 10.87 30.08
CA THR A 239 7.20 10.66 31.14
C THR A 239 8.50 10.19 30.50
N ARG A 240 9.50 11.07 30.45
CA ARG A 240 10.88 10.71 30.06
C ARG A 240 11.33 9.56 30.97
N ARG A 241 11.38 8.34 30.44
CA ARG A 241 12.10 7.26 31.10
C ARG A 241 13.58 7.56 30.88
N VAL A 242 14.24 8.11 31.90
CA VAL A 242 15.68 8.33 31.90
C VAL A 242 16.34 6.97 31.70
N LEU A 243 16.91 6.74 30.52
CA LEU A 243 17.69 5.54 30.25
C LEU A 243 18.97 5.61 31.09
N ARG A 244 19.14 4.63 31.99
CA ARG A 244 20.37 4.46 32.77
C ARG A 244 21.55 4.20 31.83
N ALA A 245 22.71 4.74 32.18
CA ALA A 245 23.97 4.53 31.46
C ALA A 245 24.30 3.03 31.33
N PRO A 246 24.83 2.56 30.18
CA PRO A 246 25.12 1.14 29.97
C PRO A 246 26.41 0.71 30.69
N SER A 247 26.36 -0.46 31.34
CA SER A 247 27.51 -1.15 31.93
C SER A 247 28.37 -1.85 30.86
N PRO A 248 29.69 -2.07 31.10
CA PRO A 248 30.59 -2.60 30.09
C PRO A 248 30.71 -4.14 30.09
N GLY A 249 30.96 -4.72 28.91
CA GLY A 249 31.42 -6.10 28.74
C GLY A 249 30.73 -6.92 27.64
N TRP A 250 31.38 -8.03 27.26
CA TRP A 250 31.11 -9.02 26.20
C TRP A 250 29.66 -9.54 26.05
N ALA A 251 28.77 -9.26 27.01
CA ALA A 251 27.32 -9.52 26.92
C ALA A 251 26.63 -8.75 25.77
N ARG A 252 27.25 -7.69 25.24
CA ARG A 252 26.72 -6.82 24.18
C ARG A 252 26.60 -7.48 22.80
N LEU A 253 27.46 -8.42 22.46
CA LEU A 253 27.43 -9.09 21.14
C LEU A 253 26.25 -10.08 21.05
N ARG A 254 26.09 -10.90 22.09
CA ARG A 254 24.96 -11.82 22.23
C ARG A 254 23.65 -11.08 22.45
N ALA A 255 23.67 -9.98 23.21
CA ALA A 255 22.50 -9.13 23.37
C ALA A 255 22.13 -8.45 22.03
N GLY A 256 23.08 -7.94 21.24
CA GLY A 256 22.82 -7.31 19.94
C GLY A 256 22.16 -8.26 18.93
N LEU A 257 22.67 -9.49 18.80
CA LEU A 257 22.04 -10.52 17.95
C LEU A 257 20.66 -10.94 18.47
N ARG A 258 20.52 -11.07 19.80
CA ARG A 258 19.26 -11.44 20.44
C ARG A 258 18.23 -10.31 20.41
N PHE A 259 18.66 -9.04 20.43
CA PHE A 259 17.80 -7.86 20.30
C PHE A 259 17.40 -7.63 18.84
N GLY A 260 18.31 -7.76 17.87
CA GLY A 260 17.96 -7.67 16.44
C GLY A 260 16.94 -8.73 16.03
N PHE A 261 17.13 -9.98 16.46
CA PHE A 261 16.16 -11.06 16.22
C PHE A 261 14.85 -10.87 17.00
N ARG A 262 14.89 -10.24 18.18
CA ARG A 262 13.71 -10.00 19.04
C ARG A 262 12.91 -8.77 18.64
N ASP A 263 13.53 -7.75 18.06
CA ASP A 263 12.83 -6.62 17.41
C ASP A 263 12.09 -7.11 16.18
N TYR A 264 12.71 -7.95 15.36
CA TYR A 264 12.05 -8.52 14.17
C TYR A 264 10.92 -9.51 14.54
N ARG A 265 11.11 -10.36 15.57
CA ARG A 265 10.05 -11.24 16.08
C ARG A 265 8.89 -10.49 16.75
N ARG A 266 9.07 -9.23 17.15
CA ARG A 266 8.01 -8.39 17.74
C ARG A 266 7.23 -7.60 16.72
N ASN A 267 7.63 -7.64 15.44
CA ASN A 267 6.86 -7.04 14.35
C ASN A 267 5.69 -7.95 13.97
N VAL A 268 4.77 -8.14 14.92
CA VAL A 268 3.62 -9.06 14.80
C VAL A 268 2.80 -8.75 13.56
N VAL A 269 2.61 -7.47 13.22
CA VAL A 269 1.83 -7.06 12.04
C VAL A 269 2.50 -7.53 10.75
N MET A 270 3.83 -7.43 10.63
CA MET A 270 4.54 -7.96 9.46
C MET A 270 4.32 -9.46 9.31
N TRP A 271 4.45 -10.24 10.39
CA TRP A 271 4.23 -11.69 10.34
C TRP A 271 2.78 -12.07 10.05
N VAL A 272 1.84 -11.37 10.68
CA VAL A 272 0.41 -11.53 10.40
C VAL A 272 0.15 -11.23 8.93
N LEU A 273 0.71 -10.15 8.39
CA LEU A 273 0.52 -9.78 7.00
C LEU A 273 1.16 -10.77 6.02
N LEU A 274 2.35 -11.30 6.33
CA LEU A 274 2.99 -12.36 5.54
C LEU A 274 2.17 -13.66 5.48
N ILE A 275 1.20 -13.85 6.37
CA ILE A 275 0.33 -15.02 6.40
C ILE A 275 -1.06 -14.69 5.86
N VAL A 276 -1.67 -13.63 6.38
CA VAL A 276 -3.04 -13.22 6.08
C VAL A 276 -3.14 -12.74 4.63
N LEU A 277 -2.14 -12.02 4.11
CA LEU A 277 -2.21 -11.51 2.75
C LEU A 277 -2.21 -12.64 1.71
N PRO A 278 -1.28 -13.64 1.75
CA PRO A 278 -1.38 -14.79 0.86
C PRO A 278 -2.67 -15.57 1.00
N VAL A 279 -3.12 -15.86 2.23
CA VAL A 279 -4.39 -16.57 2.45
C VAL A 279 -5.54 -15.85 1.78
N LEU A 280 -5.64 -14.55 1.96
CA LEU A 280 -6.77 -13.81 1.41
C LEU A 280 -6.63 -13.59 -0.08
N PHE A 281 -5.51 -13.09 -0.59
CA PHE A 281 -5.38 -12.75 -2.01
C PHE A 281 -5.40 -13.98 -2.92
N ILE A 282 -4.70 -15.05 -2.52
CA ILE A 282 -4.65 -16.28 -3.33
C ILE A 282 -5.99 -17.00 -3.23
N SER A 283 -6.49 -17.31 -2.03
CA SER A 283 -7.75 -18.06 -1.93
C SER A 283 -8.93 -17.27 -2.49
N LEU A 284 -9.07 -15.98 -2.16
CA LEU A 284 -10.17 -15.18 -2.68
C LEU A 284 -10.21 -15.18 -4.21
N SER A 285 -9.05 -15.14 -4.88
CA SER A 285 -9.01 -15.18 -6.34
C SER A 285 -9.66 -16.45 -6.92
N PHE A 286 -9.56 -17.60 -6.24
CA PHE A 286 -10.27 -18.82 -6.65
C PHE A 286 -11.79 -18.75 -6.41
N TYR A 287 -12.23 -18.01 -5.38
CA TYR A 287 -13.65 -17.94 -5.00
C TYR A 287 -14.44 -16.85 -5.73
N ILE A 288 -13.79 -15.77 -6.19
CA ILE A 288 -14.47 -14.66 -6.88
C ILE A 288 -14.45 -14.79 -8.40
N THR A 289 -13.56 -15.61 -8.95
CA THR A 289 -13.40 -15.74 -10.40
C THR A 289 -14.40 -16.75 -10.95
N PRO A 290 -15.13 -16.45 -12.03
CA PRO A 290 -15.99 -17.44 -12.67
C PRO A 290 -15.18 -18.57 -13.30
N ASP A 291 -15.71 -19.79 -13.24
CA ASP A 291 -15.13 -20.96 -13.91
C ASP A 291 -15.49 -20.99 -15.40
N ALA A 292 -15.19 -19.90 -16.09
CA ALA A 292 -15.39 -19.76 -17.53
C ALA A 292 -14.04 -19.91 -18.24
N PRO A 293 -13.83 -20.95 -19.08
CA PRO A 293 -12.59 -21.08 -19.83
C PRO A 293 -12.41 -19.95 -20.84
N ALA A 294 -11.24 -19.34 -20.88
CA ALA A 294 -10.90 -18.24 -21.77
C ALA A 294 -9.68 -18.58 -22.65
N PRO A 295 -9.59 -18.04 -23.88
CA PRO A 295 -8.40 -18.18 -24.71
C PRO A 295 -7.25 -17.36 -24.12
N VAL A 296 -6.13 -18.00 -23.85
CA VAL A 296 -4.89 -17.38 -23.36
C VAL A 296 -3.80 -17.62 -24.39
N GLU A 297 -3.11 -16.57 -24.81
CA GLU A 297 -1.93 -16.67 -25.67
C GLU A 297 -0.71 -17.10 -24.83
N LEU A 298 -0.10 -18.22 -25.20
CA LEU A 298 1.07 -18.78 -24.53
C LEU A 298 2.21 -18.98 -25.53
N ILE A 299 3.43 -18.67 -25.12
CA ILE A 299 4.63 -18.98 -25.90
C ILE A 299 5.17 -20.34 -25.41
N GLU A 300 4.90 -21.41 -26.17
CA GLU A 300 5.42 -22.74 -25.91
C GLU A 300 6.55 -23.05 -26.91
N ASN A 301 7.77 -23.27 -26.43
CA ASN A 301 8.95 -23.56 -27.28
C ASN A 301 9.22 -22.50 -28.36
N GLY A 302 8.95 -21.22 -28.07
CA GLY A 302 9.12 -20.11 -29.01
C GLY A 302 8.02 -19.98 -30.06
N VAL A 303 6.94 -20.76 -29.95
CA VAL A 303 5.76 -20.66 -30.81
C VAL A 303 4.60 -20.11 -29.99
N SER A 304 3.99 -19.01 -30.46
CA SER A 304 2.75 -18.51 -29.87
C SER A 304 1.61 -19.48 -30.19
N ALA A 305 0.92 -19.94 -29.14
CA ALA A 305 -0.21 -20.84 -29.21
C ALA A 305 -1.34 -20.33 -28.30
N ILE A 306 -2.54 -20.21 -28.84
CA ILE A 306 -3.73 -19.88 -28.06
C ILE A 306 -4.24 -21.18 -27.41
N ARG A 307 -4.37 -21.17 -26.08
CA ARG A 307 -4.87 -22.30 -25.29
C ARG A 307 -6.10 -21.87 -24.52
N VAL A 308 -7.13 -22.70 -24.50
CA VAL A 308 -8.32 -22.47 -23.68
C VAL A 308 -8.06 -23.05 -22.29
N ILE A 309 -8.00 -22.19 -21.28
CA ILE A 309 -7.66 -22.56 -19.89
C ILE A 309 -8.73 -21.99 -18.95
N SER A 310 -9.00 -22.68 -17.83
CA SER A 310 -9.91 -22.16 -16.79
C SER A 310 -9.36 -20.84 -16.24
N MET A 311 -10.20 -19.82 -16.20
CA MET A 311 -9.82 -18.50 -15.70
C MET A 311 -9.54 -18.51 -14.20
N ILE A 312 -10.24 -19.38 -13.45
CA ILE A 312 -10.00 -19.60 -12.01
C ILE A 312 -8.55 -20.04 -11.79
N ASP A 313 -8.10 -21.04 -12.55
CA ASP A 313 -6.74 -21.58 -12.44
C ASP A 313 -5.70 -20.53 -12.82
N VAL A 314 -5.93 -19.77 -13.88
CA VAL A 314 -5.02 -18.71 -14.33
C VAL A 314 -4.91 -17.59 -13.29
N HIS A 315 -6.05 -17.07 -12.82
CA HIS A 315 -6.08 -16.00 -11.83
C HIS A 315 -5.44 -16.46 -10.52
N GLY A 316 -5.85 -17.62 -10.01
CA GLY A 316 -5.28 -18.18 -8.79
C GLY A 316 -3.78 -18.43 -8.87
N ALA A 317 -3.29 -18.98 -9.98
CA ALA A 317 -1.87 -19.22 -10.19
C ALA A 317 -1.05 -17.92 -10.29
N ILE A 318 -1.57 -16.86 -10.92
CA ILE A 318 -0.84 -15.60 -11.10
C ILE A 318 -0.85 -14.71 -9.85
N MET A 319 -1.84 -14.87 -8.97
CA MET A 319 -1.85 -14.17 -7.67
C MET A 319 -0.68 -14.60 -6.77
N VAL A 320 -0.11 -15.79 -6.98
CA VAL A 320 1.06 -16.27 -6.24
C VAL A 320 2.29 -15.38 -6.50
N PRO A 321 2.81 -15.22 -7.74
CA PRO A 321 3.96 -14.36 -8.02
C PRO A 321 3.70 -12.89 -7.66
N ILE A 322 2.49 -12.36 -7.87
CA ILE A 322 2.11 -10.99 -7.46
C ILE A 322 2.28 -10.83 -5.95
N THR A 323 1.70 -11.75 -5.18
CA THR A 323 1.73 -11.71 -3.71
C THR A 323 3.15 -11.85 -3.18
N VAL A 324 3.92 -12.84 -3.65
CA VAL A 324 5.28 -13.06 -3.14
C VAL A 324 6.23 -11.94 -3.56
N GLY A 325 6.07 -11.40 -4.77
CA GLY A 325 6.84 -10.25 -5.26
C GLY A 325 6.60 -9.00 -4.40
N PHE A 326 5.33 -8.64 -4.20
CA PHE A 326 4.96 -7.49 -3.37
C PHE A 326 5.46 -7.62 -1.93
N LEU A 327 5.19 -8.75 -1.28
CA LEU A 327 5.56 -8.98 0.11
C LEU A 327 7.07 -9.06 0.33
N ALA A 328 7.79 -9.76 -0.54
CA ALA A 328 9.25 -9.84 -0.46
C ALA A 328 9.88 -8.47 -0.72
N GLY A 329 9.34 -7.70 -1.67
CA GLY A 329 9.79 -6.35 -1.95
C GLY A 329 9.62 -5.38 -0.77
N LEU A 330 8.46 -5.40 -0.11
CA LEU A 330 8.27 -4.63 1.13
C LEU A 330 9.19 -5.12 2.25
N ALA A 331 9.42 -6.42 2.38
CA ALA A 331 10.36 -6.96 3.35
C ALA A 331 11.79 -6.44 3.08
N GLY A 332 12.26 -6.49 1.84
CA GLY A 332 13.56 -5.94 1.44
C GLY A 332 13.71 -4.45 1.75
N LEU A 333 12.68 -3.66 1.41
CA LEU A 333 12.58 -2.23 1.70
C LEU A 333 12.78 -1.94 3.18
N PHE A 334 12.00 -2.61 4.04
CA PHE A 334 12.01 -2.35 5.48
C PHE A 334 13.21 -2.96 6.21
N VAL A 335 13.77 -4.08 5.72
CA VAL A 335 15.04 -4.61 6.26
C VAL A 335 16.14 -3.57 6.13
N VAL A 336 16.31 -2.97 4.95
CA VAL A 336 17.34 -1.94 4.74
C VAL A 336 17.04 -0.70 5.57
N GLN A 337 15.84 -0.14 5.44
CA GLN A 337 15.49 1.12 6.12
C GLN A 337 15.57 1.00 7.65
N GLY A 338 15.17 -0.13 8.22
CA GLY A 338 15.23 -0.36 9.67
C GLY A 338 16.63 -0.66 10.19
N SER A 339 17.63 -0.89 9.34
CA SER A 339 18.96 -1.34 9.75
C SER A 339 20.08 -0.34 9.52
N LEU A 340 19.90 0.73 8.75
CA LEU A 340 20.96 1.69 8.41
C LEU A 340 21.71 2.22 9.64
N ASP A 341 21.00 2.65 10.68
CA ASP A 341 21.60 3.15 11.93
C ASP A 341 22.29 2.04 12.74
N ALA A 342 21.73 0.83 12.73
CA ALA A 342 22.31 -0.32 13.41
C ALA A 342 23.60 -0.77 12.69
N ASP A 343 23.60 -0.72 11.36
CA ASP A 343 24.72 -1.13 10.50
C ASP A 343 25.87 -0.13 10.60
N ALA A 344 25.57 1.17 10.67
CA ALA A 344 26.57 2.20 10.98
C ALA A 344 27.23 1.97 12.35
N ARG A 345 26.46 1.56 13.36
CA ARG A 345 27.03 1.24 14.69
C ARG A 345 27.86 -0.03 14.66
N LEU A 346 27.46 -1.05 13.88
CA LEU A 346 28.21 -2.29 13.72
C LEU A 346 29.53 -2.05 12.99
N SER A 347 29.54 -1.21 11.95
CA SER A 347 30.76 -0.86 11.23
C SER A 347 31.75 -0.11 12.12
N ILE A 348 31.27 0.85 12.93
CA ILE A 348 32.08 1.55 13.95
C ILE A 348 32.60 0.56 15.00
N ALA A 349 31.83 -0.47 15.35
CA ALA A 349 32.25 -1.53 16.28
C ALA A 349 33.25 -2.54 15.67
N GLY A 350 33.69 -2.34 14.42
CA GLY A 350 34.71 -3.15 13.76
C GLY A 350 34.19 -4.35 12.99
N PHE A 351 32.87 -4.50 12.82
CA PHE A 351 32.32 -5.54 11.95
C PHE A 351 32.65 -5.26 10.50
N ARG A 352 32.96 -6.32 9.75
CA ARG A 352 33.26 -6.19 8.32
C ARG A 352 31.98 -5.97 7.53
N ALA A 353 32.04 -5.14 6.48
CA ALA A 353 30.88 -4.88 5.62
C ALA A 353 30.24 -6.17 5.07
N ARG A 354 31.05 -7.19 4.77
CA ARG A 354 30.56 -8.51 4.31
C ARG A 354 29.72 -9.24 5.36
N GLU A 355 30.07 -9.11 6.64
CA GLU A 355 29.35 -9.77 7.74
C GLU A 355 27.99 -9.10 7.98
N ILE A 356 27.95 -7.77 7.90
CA ILE A 356 26.72 -6.98 7.97
C ILE A 356 25.82 -7.32 6.77
N LEU A 357 26.36 -7.28 5.56
CA LEU A 357 25.62 -7.59 4.34
C LEU A 357 25.09 -9.03 4.34
N ALA A 358 25.90 -10.02 4.72
CA ALA A 358 25.47 -11.41 4.82
C ALA A 358 24.33 -11.60 5.82
N SER A 359 24.36 -10.86 6.94
CA SER A 359 23.26 -10.86 7.92
C SER A 359 21.96 -10.31 7.33
N ARG A 360 22.02 -9.20 6.57
CA ARG A 360 20.84 -8.59 5.94
C ARG A 360 20.26 -9.46 4.83
N LEU A 361 21.12 -9.96 3.94
CA LEU A 361 20.72 -10.89 2.88
C LEU A 361 20.15 -12.19 3.46
N GLY A 362 20.66 -12.67 4.60
CA GLY A 362 20.09 -13.82 5.30
C GLY A 362 18.67 -13.57 5.82
N ILE A 363 18.40 -12.39 6.39
CA ILE A 363 17.05 -12.02 6.85
C ILE A 363 16.10 -11.91 5.65
N ILE A 364 16.53 -11.28 4.56
CA ILE A 364 15.73 -11.14 3.33
C ILE A 364 15.47 -12.52 2.72
N GLY A 365 16.49 -13.38 2.61
CA GLY A 365 16.35 -14.74 2.13
C GLY A 365 15.36 -15.57 2.97
N MET A 366 15.39 -15.43 4.29
CA MET A 366 14.40 -16.08 5.16
C MET A 366 12.99 -15.54 4.91
N ALA A 367 12.82 -14.23 4.74
CA ALA A 367 11.52 -13.64 4.42
C ALA A 367 11.01 -14.13 3.06
N VAL A 368 11.86 -14.14 2.02
CA VAL A 368 11.56 -14.67 0.68
C VAL A 368 11.08 -16.11 0.75
N LEU A 369 11.84 -16.99 1.42
CA LEU A 369 11.49 -18.40 1.55
C LEU A 369 10.21 -18.59 2.35
N PHE A 370 10.03 -17.84 3.44
CA PHE A 370 8.84 -17.93 4.28
C PHE A 370 7.59 -17.49 3.52
N THR A 371 7.61 -16.30 2.90
CA THR A 371 6.51 -15.78 2.10
C THR A 371 6.15 -16.74 0.98
N THR A 372 7.16 -17.26 0.27
CA THR A 372 6.92 -18.24 -0.81
C THR A 372 6.31 -19.52 -0.26
N ALA A 373 6.84 -20.08 0.83
CA ALA A 373 6.30 -21.31 1.43
C ALA A 373 4.84 -21.15 1.86
N VAL A 374 4.49 -20.02 2.49
CA VAL A 374 3.10 -19.73 2.87
C VAL A 374 2.21 -19.61 1.64
N SER A 375 2.62 -18.83 0.63
CA SER A 375 1.85 -18.68 -0.61
C SER A 375 1.63 -20.01 -1.33
N LEU A 376 2.66 -20.86 -1.41
CA LEU A 376 2.54 -22.20 -1.99
C LEU A 376 1.63 -23.12 -1.18
N ALA A 377 1.69 -23.06 0.15
CA ALA A 377 0.85 -23.85 1.04
C ALA A 377 -0.63 -23.47 0.91
N VAL A 378 -0.93 -22.17 0.79
CA VAL A 378 -2.29 -21.68 0.50
C VAL A 378 -2.73 -22.14 -0.88
N THR A 379 -1.87 -22.00 -1.89
CA THR A 379 -2.16 -22.42 -3.27
C THR A 379 -2.53 -23.89 -3.36
N ALA A 380 -1.85 -24.76 -2.58
CA ALA A 380 -2.08 -26.20 -2.58
C ALA A 380 -3.49 -26.64 -2.13
N VAL A 381 -4.28 -25.74 -1.54
CA VAL A 381 -5.66 -26.01 -1.12
C VAL A 381 -6.58 -26.03 -2.33
N ASP A 382 -6.47 -25.03 -3.20
CA ASP A 382 -7.43 -24.77 -4.28
C ASP A 382 -6.84 -25.09 -5.68
N PHE A 383 -5.51 -25.25 -5.81
CA PHE A 383 -4.83 -25.47 -7.09
C PHE A 383 -3.65 -26.45 -7.00
N THR A 384 -3.48 -27.25 -8.05
CA THR A 384 -2.35 -28.17 -8.19
C THR A 384 -1.60 -27.94 -9.52
N PRO A 385 -0.42 -27.26 -9.49
CA PRO A 385 0.39 -27.10 -10.68
C PRO A 385 0.89 -28.46 -11.20
N GLN A 386 1.04 -28.55 -12.52
CA GLN A 386 1.59 -29.75 -13.18
C GLN A 386 2.97 -30.12 -12.64
N ASN A 387 3.80 -29.13 -12.30
CA ASN A 387 5.12 -29.32 -11.72
C ASN A 387 5.38 -28.36 -10.57
N TRP A 388 5.22 -28.86 -9.34
CA TRP A 388 5.49 -28.12 -8.11
C TRP A 388 6.93 -27.60 -8.01
N GLY A 389 7.91 -28.33 -8.54
CA GLY A 389 9.32 -27.94 -8.47
C GLY A 389 9.59 -26.64 -9.23
N TRP A 390 9.15 -26.57 -10.48
CA TRP A 390 9.30 -25.36 -11.29
C TRP A 390 8.42 -24.21 -10.80
N PHE A 391 7.20 -24.51 -10.36
CA PHE A 391 6.30 -23.49 -9.81
C PHE A 391 6.89 -22.85 -8.54
N ALA A 392 7.43 -23.66 -7.62
CA ALA A 392 8.09 -23.17 -6.42
C ALA A 392 9.37 -22.39 -6.74
N LEU A 393 10.22 -22.90 -7.64
CA LEU A 393 11.46 -22.24 -8.03
C LEU A 393 11.19 -20.87 -8.67
N GLY A 394 10.21 -20.79 -9.58
CA GLY A 394 9.80 -19.54 -10.22
C GLY A 394 9.35 -18.51 -9.19
N ASN A 395 8.49 -18.89 -8.25
CA ASN A 395 8.03 -17.99 -7.19
C ASN A 395 9.15 -17.56 -6.24
N VAL A 396 10.10 -18.45 -5.89
CA VAL A 396 11.29 -18.06 -5.12
C VAL A 396 12.14 -17.06 -5.89
N MET A 397 12.31 -17.23 -7.19
CA MET A 397 13.07 -16.30 -8.03
C MET A 397 12.40 -14.92 -8.12
N VAL A 398 11.07 -14.88 -8.30
CA VAL A 398 10.29 -13.63 -8.27
C VAL A 398 10.44 -12.94 -6.92
N ALA A 399 10.20 -13.66 -5.83
CA ALA A 399 10.33 -13.13 -4.48
C ALA A 399 11.75 -12.63 -4.17
N ALA A 400 12.79 -13.37 -4.58
CA ALA A 400 14.18 -12.94 -4.42
C ALA A 400 14.50 -11.68 -5.23
N THR A 401 14.03 -11.62 -6.48
CA THR A 401 14.20 -10.46 -7.35
C THR A 401 13.59 -9.22 -6.70
N TYR A 402 12.30 -9.31 -6.33
CA TYR A 402 11.61 -8.19 -5.72
C TYR A 402 12.14 -7.84 -4.33
N GLY A 403 12.56 -8.82 -3.53
CA GLY A 403 13.25 -8.58 -2.27
C GLY A 403 14.50 -7.74 -2.45
N MET A 404 15.30 -8.02 -3.47
CA MET A 404 16.49 -7.23 -3.80
C MET A 404 16.15 -5.87 -4.42
N VAL A 405 15.11 -5.77 -5.24
CA VAL A 405 14.58 -4.48 -5.71
C VAL A 405 14.16 -3.63 -4.51
N GLY A 406 13.48 -4.21 -3.53
CA GLY A 406 13.10 -3.54 -2.28
C GLY A 406 14.31 -2.98 -1.52
N VAL A 407 15.40 -3.73 -1.43
CA VAL A 407 16.68 -3.27 -0.84
C VAL A 407 17.17 -2.01 -1.54
N VAL A 408 17.23 -2.03 -2.88
CA VAL A 408 17.72 -0.92 -3.71
C VAL A 408 16.80 0.28 -3.58
N VAL A 409 15.49 0.08 -3.74
CA VAL A 409 14.48 1.13 -3.64
C VAL A 409 14.49 1.76 -2.25
N GLY A 410 14.64 0.95 -1.20
CA GLY A 410 14.81 1.46 0.15
C GLY A 410 16.02 2.35 0.28
N ALA A 411 17.18 1.91 -0.18
CA ALA A 411 18.40 2.71 -0.09
C ALA A 411 18.30 4.05 -0.85
N LEU A 412 17.62 4.08 -2.00
CA LEU A 412 17.56 5.26 -2.88
C LEU A 412 16.45 6.25 -2.51
N PHE A 413 15.26 5.75 -2.18
CA PHE A 413 14.05 6.58 -2.05
C PHE A 413 13.59 6.79 -0.60
N GLY A 414 14.28 6.16 0.36
CA GLY A 414 13.87 6.16 1.76
C GLY A 414 12.54 5.43 1.97
N GLN A 415 11.91 5.63 3.12
CA GLN A 415 10.68 4.90 3.48
C GLN A 415 9.46 5.34 2.67
N LEU A 416 9.13 6.64 2.67
CA LEU A 416 7.93 7.16 2.02
C LEU A 416 7.99 6.94 0.50
N GLY A 417 9.05 7.43 -0.14
CA GLY A 417 9.24 7.27 -1.59
C GLY A 417 9.41 5.80 -1.98
N GLY A 418 10.14 5.02 -1.16
CA GLY A 418 10.32 3.60 -1.41
C GLY A 418 9.02 2.81 -1.33
N LEU A 419 8.09 3.16 -0.43
CA LEU A 419 6.77 2.53 -0.36
C LEU A 419 5.94 2.82 -1.62
N TYR A 420 5.98 4.04 -2.13
CA TYR A 420 5.29 4.40 -3.37
C TYR A 420 5.84 3.61 -4.57
N VAL A 421 7.17 3.52 -4.68
CA VAL A 421 7.82 2.77 -5.76
C VAL A 421 7.56 1.28 -5.61
N MET A 422 7.66 0.71 -4.40
CA MET A 422 7.43 -0.72 -4.16
C MET A 422 5.97 -1.14 -4.26
N PHE A 423 5.03 -0.19 -4.17
CA PHE A 423 3.65 -0.44 -4.52
C PHE A 423 3.47 -0.49 -6.04
N LEU A 424 3.99 0.52 -6.74
CA LEU A 424 3.77 0.68 -8.17
C LEU A 424 4.50 -0.37 -9.00
N LEU A 425 5.77 -0.66 -8.69
CA LEU A 425 6.65 -1.44 -9.54
C LEU A 425 6.24 -2.92 -9.66
N PRO A 426 6.02 -3.70 -8.57
CA PRO A 426 5.56 -5.08 -8.69
C PRO A 426 4.15 -5.18 -9.28
N PHE A 427 3.31 -4.18 -9.01
CA PHE A 427 1.96 -4.12 -9.55
C PHE A 427 1.95 -3.93 -11.07
N ILE A 428 2.79 -3.03 -11.61
CA ILE A 428 2.90 -2.85 -13.06
C ILE A 428 3.53 -4.08 -13.72
N ASP A 429 4.66 -4.55 -13.20
CA ASP A 429 5.41 -5.62 -13.87
C ASP A 429 4.69 -6.96 -13.78
N VAL A 430 4.48 -7.48 -12.57
CA VAL A 430 3.87 -8.81 -12.38
C VAL A 430 2.35 -8.74 -12.46
N GLY A 431 1.76 -7.70 -11.90
CA GLY A 431 0.30 -7.56 -11.82
C GLY A 431 -0.37 -7.24 -13.15
N ILE A 432 0.31 -6.51 -14.04
CA ILE A 432 -0.25 -6.04 -15.32
C ILE A 432 0.54 -6.59 -16.52
N ALA A 433 1.81 -6.22 -16.65
CA ALA A 433 2.57 -6.42 -17.88
C ALA A 433 2.86 -7.90 -18.20
N GLN A 434 3.17 -8.70 -17.17
CA GLN A 434 3.39 -10.14 -17.29
C GLN A 434 2.11 -10.95 -17.03
N ASN A 435 0.96 -10.28 -16.86
CA ASN A 435 -0.27 -10.94 -16.51
C ASN A 435 -1.01 -11.45 -17.75
N VAL A 436 -0.99 -12.77 -17.93
CA VAL A 436 -1.62 -13.45 -19.06
C VAL A 436 -3.14 -13.30 -19.11
N MET A 437 -3.77 -12.83 -18.03
CA MET A 437 -5.20 -12.52 -18.01
C MET A 437 -5.53 -11.30 -18.89
N PHE A 438 -4.61 -10.35 -19.02
CA PHE A 438 -4.84 -9.08 -19.73
C PHE A 438 -4.27 -9.07 -21.15
N SER A 439 -3.60 -10.16 -21.56
CA SER A 439 -2.97 -10.25 -22.87
C SER A 439 -3.84 -11.05 -23.85
N ALA A 440 -4.57 -10.34 -24.71
CA ALA A 440 -4.82 -10.82 -26.08
C ALA A 440 -3.61 -10.56 -27.01
N ALA A 441 -2.61 -9.80 -26.54
CA ALA A 441 -1.26 -9.68 -27.07
C ALA A 441 -0.33 -9.13 -25.96
N PRO A 442 0.90 -9.64 -25.77
CA PRO A 442 1.89 -9.01 -24.89
C PRO A 442 2.23 -7.60 -25.41
N PRO A 443 2.58 -6.63 -24.53
CA PRO A 443 3.07 -5.34 -25.00
C PRO A 443 4.32 -5.51 -25.89
N ASP A 444 4.45 -4.72 -26.96
CA ASP A 444 5.57 -4.75 -27.93
C ASP A 444 6.99 -4.55 -27.34
N TRP A 445 7.10 -4.34 -26.03
CA TRP A 445 8.35 -4.14 -25.31
C TRP A 445 8.82 -5.36 -24.49
N GLY A 446 8.21 -6.53 -24.70
CA GLY A 446 8.65 -7.82 -24.16
C GLY A 446 9.79 -8.46 -24.95
#